data_AF-A0A7V1NSD8-F1
#
_entry.id   AF-A0A7V1NSD8-F1
#
_cell.length_a   1.000
_cell.length_b   1.000
_cell.length_c   1.000
_cell.angle_alpha   90.00
_cell.angle_beta   90.00
_cell.angle_gamma   90.00
#
_symmetry.space_group_name_H-M   'P 1'
#
loop_
_entity.id
_entity.type
_entity.pdbx_description
1 polymer ?
#
loop_
_entity_poly.entity_id
_entity_poly.type
_entity_poly.pdbx_seq_one_letter_code
_entity_poly.pdbx_strand_id
1 'polypeptide(L)'
;MPIHLSELKTHLRTRLTAFARNPRVAGSVYAALAGMALWPVAQAVGAGDFAAAITALAGTAAGVGANLIANQVQSWKDESDAGRSLAQAATESAQVRAALDAVLSELDVVREAQAALAEADRAWFAETLRAELARLGGSPRLEAQLAAFDQRGQVVHGPQTNIAGDVHGPILSGTFQGPVVVGGGVAGLEALDLAPSPEASRLHRILRTRLNLEEFRTLCFDLGVNYDNLGGEGLSGKARQLVLLLQKRDALPLLIEWLRQERPDIGV
;
A
#
# COMPACT_ATOMS: atom_id res chain seq x y z
N MET A 1 -27.62 -7.35 -21.70
CA MET A 1 -27.54 -8.04 -20.38
C MET A 1 -26.81 -7.08 -19.47
N PRO A 2 -27.31 -6.78 -18.25
CA PRO A 2 -26.74 -5.71 -17.44
C PRO A 2 -25.27 -6.00 -17.11
N ILE A 3 -24.36 -5.08 -17.46
CA ILE A 3 -22.97 -5.16 -17.03
C ILE A 3 -22.94 -4.89 -15.52
N HIS A 4 -22.75 -5.93 -14.75
CA HIS A 4 -22.57 -5.81 -13.30
C HIS A 4 -21.12 -5.46 -12.97
N LEU A 5 -20.91 -4.82 -11.81
CA LEU A 5 -19.58 -4.45 -11.31
C LEU A 5 -18.60 -5.65 -11.27
N SER A 6 -19.11 -6.84 -10.94
CA SER A 6 -18.36 -8.09 -10.92
C SER A 6 -17.86 -8.52 -12.30
N GLU A 7 -18.69 -8.39 -13.33
CA GLU A 7 -18.29 -8.66 -14.72
C GLU A 7 -17.26 -7.65 -15.20
N LEU A 8 -17.44 -6.38 -14.85
CA LEU A 8 -16.50 -5.33 -15.19
C LEU A 8 -15.12 -5.58 -14.56
N LYS A 9 -15.06 -5.97 -13.28
CA LYS A 9 -13.81 -6.40 -12.60
C LYS A 9 -13.18 -7.63 -13.25
N THR A 10 -13.99 -8.59 -13.69
CA THR A 10 -13.50 -9.80 -14.37
C THR A 10 -12.86 -9.46 -15.71
N HIS A 11 -13.54 -8.68 -16.56
CA HIS A 11 -12.99 -8.22 -17.83
C HIS A 11 -11.73 -7.38 -17.64
N LEU A 12 -11.72 -6.50 -16.64
CA LEU A 12 -10.57 -5.68 -16.29
C LEU A 12 -9.34 -6.54 -15.98
N ARG A 13 -9.48 -7.59 -15.14
CA ARG A 13 -8.35 -8.48 -14.80
C ARG A 13 -7.74 -9.14 -16.03
N THR A 14 -8.58 -9.66 -16.94
CA THR A 14 -8.10 -10.26 -18.19
C THR A 14 -7.28 -9.26 -19.01
N ARG A 15 -7.75 -8.02 -19.10
CA ARG A 15 -7.10 -6.93 -19.85
C ARG A 15 -5.79 -6.50 -19.20
N LEU A 16 -5.77 -6.35 -17.88
CA LEU A 16 -4.57 -6.02 -17.12
C LEU A 16 -3.48 -7.09 -17.25
N THR A 17 -3.87 -8.37 -17.35
CA THR A 17 -2.91 -9.45 -17.61
C THR A 17 -2.27 -9.32 -18.99
N ALA A 18 -3.03 -8.87 -20.00
CA ALA A 18 -2.51 -8.59 -21.33
C ALA A 18 -1.58 -7.37 -21.32
N PHE A 19 -1.97 -6.29 -20.64
CA PHE A 19 -1.15 -5.10 -20.44
C PHE A 19 0.18 -5.44 -19.76
N ALA A 20 0.15 -6.29 -18.73
CA ALA A 20 1.34 -6.67 -17.96
C ALA A 20 2.40 -7.40 -18.79
N ARG A 21 2.05 -7.97 -19.96
CA ARG A 21 3.03 -8.60 -20.87
C ARG A 21 3.89 -7.58 -21.61
N ASN A 22 3.35 -6.39 -21.87
CA ASN A 22 4.09 -5.34 -22.55
C ASN A 22 3.59 -3.94 -22.15
N PRO A 23 3.83 -3.54 -20.89
CA PRO A 23 3.19 -2.36 -20.32
C PRO A 23 3.77 -1.05 -20.90
N ARG A 24 4.96 -1.10 -21.49
CA ARG A 24 5.69 0.08 -22.01
C ARG A 24 5.25 0.51 -23.42
N VAL A 25 4.38 -0.25 -24.08
CA VAL A 25 3.82 0.14 -25.39
C VAL A 25 2.73 1.20 -25.25
N ALA A 26 2.19 1.37 -24.03
CA ALA A 26 1.23 2.43 -23.76
C ALA A 26 1.91 3.81 -23.84
N GLY A 27 1.37 4.71 -24.68
CA GLY A 27 1.82 6.10 -24.74
C GLY A 27 1.50 6.92 -23.48
N SER A 28 0.50 6.49 -22.71
CA SER A 28 0.21 6.96 -21.35
C SER A 28 -0.33 5.80 -20.53
N VAL A 29 0.28 5.55 -19.36
CA VAL A 29 -0.16 4.50 -18.43
C VAL A 29 -1.53 4.85 -17.87
N TYR A 30 -1.74 6.10 -17.45
CA TYR A 30 -3.01 6.57 -16.93
C TYR A 30 -4.16 6.35 -17.93
N ALA A 31 -3.96 6.77 -19.18
CA ALA A 31 -4.99 6.66 -20.21
C ALA A 31 -5.24 5.21 -20.65
N ALA A 32 -4.22 4.35 -20.64
CA ALA A 32 -4.38 2.93 -20.91
C ALA A 32 -5.22 2.24 -19.81
N LEU A 33 -4.96 2.54 -18.54
CA LEU A 33 -5.75 2.01 -17.42
C LEU A 33 -7.21 2.49 -17.50
N ALA A 34 -7.43 3.78 -17.76
CA ALA A 34 -8.76 4.35 -17.93
C ALA A 34 -9.51 3.73 -19.12
N GLY A 35 -8.83 3.55 -20.26
CA GLY A 35 -9.39 2.90 -21.45
C GLY A 35 -9.80 1.45 -21.16
N MET A 36 -8.94 0.67 -20.50
CA MET A 36 -9.26 -0.71 -20.11
C MET A 36 -10.44 -0.80 -19.15
N ALA A 37 -10.55 0.13 -18.20
CA ALA A 37 -11.65 0.18 -17.23
C ALA A 37 -12.99 0.53 -17.89
N LEU A 38 -12.99 1.43 -18.88
CA LEU A 38 -14.20 1.94 -19.53
C LEU A 38 -14.59 1.17 -20.80
N TRP A 39 -13.72 0.34 -21.37
CA TRP A 39 -14.01 -0.38 -22.61
C TRP A 39 -15.27 -1.27 -22.55
N PRO A 40 -15.61 -1.97 -21.45
CA PRO A 40 -16.88 -2.69 -21.36
C PRO A 40 -18.10 -1.77 -21.53
N VAL A 41 -18.01 -0.52 -21.04
CA VAL A 41 -19.05 0.50 -21.23
C VAL A 41 -19.14 0.89 -22.70
N ALA A 42 -18.00 1.03 -23.39
CA ALA A 42 -17.94 1.30 -24.83
C ALA A 42 -18.59 0.21 -25.67
N GLN A 43 -18.31 -1.05 -25.33
CA GLN A 43 -18.94 -2.18 -26.01
C GLN A 43 -20.46 -2.20 -25.82
N ALA A 44 -20.96 -1.88 -24.62
CA ALA A 44 -22.40 -1.78 -24.37
C ALA A 44 -23.04 -0.67 -25.22
N VAL A 45 -22.43 0.51 -25.29
CA VAL A 45 -22.90 1.62 -26.13
C VAL A 45 -22.90 1.22 -27.61
N GLY A 46 -21.81 0.62 -28.10
CA GLY A 46 -21.70 0.15 -29.48
C GLY A 46 -22.69 -0.97 -29.84
N ALA A 47 -23.08 -1.79 -28.86
CA ALA A 47 -24.13 -2.80 -29.00
C ALA A 47 -25.55 -2.24 -28.88
N GLY A 48 -25.71 -0.94 -28.62
CA GLY A 48 -27.01 -0.28 -28.42
C GLY A 48 -27.62 -0.46 -27.03
N ASP A 49 -26.90 -1.08 -26.08
CA ASP A 49 -27.34 -1.28 -24.69
C ASP A 49 -26.94 -0.08 -23.81
N PHE A 50 -27.55 1.07 -24.09
CA PHE A 50 -27.32 2.32 -23.35
C PHE A 50 -27.71 2.21 -21.87
N ALA A 51 -28.70 1.37 -21.55
CA ALA A 51 -29.13 1.13 -20.18
C ALA A 51 -28.04 0.43 -19.35
N ALA A 52 -27.38 -0.58 -19.92
CA ALA A 52 -26.22 -1.22 -19.29
C ALA A 52 -25.05 -0.24 -19.11
N ALA A 53 -24.78 0.60 -20.11
CA ALA A 53 -23.71 1.60 -20.05
C ALA A 53 -23.95 2.64 -18.93
N ILE A 54 -25.16 3.18 -18.84
CA ILE A 54 -25.54 4.13 -17.77
C ILE A 54 -25.48 3.46 -16.40
N THR A 55 -25.94 2.22 -16.27
CA THR A 55 -25.90 1.47 -15.00
C THR A 55 -24.46 1.24 -14.54
N ALA A 56 -23.56 0.87 -15.45
CA ALA A 56 -22.14 0.68 -15.14
C ALA A 56 -21.45 1.98 -14.70
N LEU A 57 -21.74 3.10 -15.38
CA LEU A 57 -21.21 4.42 -15.01
C LEU A 57 -21.81 4.95 -13.71
N ALA A 58 -23.10 4.77 -13.48
CA ALA A 58 -23.79 5.18 -12.25
C ALA A 58 -23.24 4.46 -11.02
N GLY A 59 -22.88 3.18 -11.15
CA GLY A 59 -22.28 2.39 -10.07
C GLY A 59 -20.81 2.70 -9.76
N THR A 60 -20.09 3.45 -10.62
CA THR A 60 -18.64 3.66 -10.49
C THR A 60 -18.21 5.12 -10.37
N ALA A 61 -18.97 6.07 -10.95
CA ALA A 61 -18.55 7.48 -11.05
C ALA A 61 -19.31 8.46 -10.13
N ALA A 62 -20.22 7.97 -9.26
CA ALA A 62 -20.98 8.79 -8.31
C ALA A 62 -21.51 10.13 -8.88
N GLY A 63 -22.06 10.10 -10.10
CA GLY A 63 -22.76 11.22 -10.75
C GLY A 63 -21.89 12.32 -11.37
N VAL A 64 -20.65 12.54 -10.93
CA VAL A 64 -19.80 13.61 -11.48
C VAL A 64 -19.09 13.12 -12.74
N GLY A 65 -19.45 13.71 -13.89
CA GLY A 65 -18.76 13.46 -15.17
C GLY A 65 -19.18 12.20 -15.93
N ALA A 66 -20.19 11.44 -15.45
CA ALA A 66 -20.73 10.29 -16.17
C ALA A 66 -21.23 10.65 -17.59
N ASN A 67 -21.86 11.81 -17.75
CA ASN A 67 -22.30 12.30 -19.06
C ASN A 67 -21.13 12.64 -20.00
N LEU A 68 -20.02 13.15 -19.45
CA LEU A 68 -18.82 13.46 -20.22
C LEU A 68 -18.12 12.18 -20.70
N ILE A 69 -18.02 11.19 -19.81
CA ILE A 69 -17.46 9.88 -20.16
C ILE A 69 -18.35 9.19 -21.20
N ALA A 70 -19.67 9.23 -21.05
CA ALA A 70 -20.60 8.64 -22.02
C ALA A 70 -20.42 9.23 -23.43
N ASN A 71 -20.32 10.56 -23.54
CA ASN A 71 -20.03 11.23 -24.82
C ASN A 71 -18.69 10.80 -25.40
N GLN A 72 -17.66 10.65 -24.55
CA GLN A 72 -16.34 10.23 -25.02
C GLN A 72 -16.37 8.82 -25.58
N VAL A 73 -16.99 7.91 -24.84
CA VAL A 73 -17.09 6.48 -25.12
C VAL A 73 -17.82 6.20 -26.44
N GLN A 74 -18.83 7.00 -26.79
CA GLN A 74 -19.60 6.84 -28.05
C GLN A 74 -18.73 7.01 -29.31
N SER A 75 -17.62 7.73 -29.21
CA SER A 75 -16.75 8.01 -30.36
C SER A 75 -15.66 6.96 -30.60
N TRP A 76 -15.50 5.99 -29.70
CA TRP A 76 -14.41 5.02 -29.76
C TRP A 76 -14.71 3.89 -30.74
N LYS A 77 -13.74 3.57 -31.59
CA LYS A 77 -13.83 2.42 -32.51
C LYS A 77 -13.14 1.18 -31.94
N ASP A 78 -12.03 1.39 -31.24
CA ASP A 78 -11.23 0.35 -30.59
C ASP A 78 -10.62 0.84 -29.27
N GLU A 79 -9.95 -0.07 -28.56
CA GLU A 79 -9.32 0.20 -27.26
C GLU A 79 -8.15 1.20 -27.35
N SER A 80 -7.47 1.26 -28.49
CA SER A 80 -6.38 2.20 -28.72
C SER A 80 -6.91 3.62 -28.94
N ASP A 81 -8.04 3.76 -29.65
CA ASP A 81 -8.81 4.99 -29.75
C ASP A 81 -9.27 5.46 -28.37
N ALA A 82 -9.77 4.55 -27.53
CA ALA A 82 -10.17 4.87 -26.16
C ALA A 82 -9.02 5.50 -25.35
N GLY A 83 -7.85 4.86 -25.34
CA GLY A 83 -6.68 5.38 -24.65
C GLY A 83 -6.24 6.76 -25.17
N ARG A 84 -6.14 6.95 -26.49
CA ARG A 84 -5.75 8.24 -27.08
C ARG A 84 -6.75 9.35 -26.76
N SER A 85 -8.02 9.05 -26.93
CA SER A 85 -9.13 9.96 -26.67
C SER A 85 -9.18 10.39 -25.20
N LEU A 86 -9.01 9.45 -24.27
CA LEU A 86 -8.97 9.75 -22.84
C LEU A 86 -7.73 10.56 -22.44
N ALA A 87 -6.57 10.31 -23.03
CA ALA A 87 -5.37 11.09 -22.78
C ALA A 87 -5.57 12.58 -23.13
N GLN A 88 -6.20 12.85 -24.27
CA GLN A 88 -6.56 14.21 -24.69
C GLN A 88 -7.59 14.83 -23.75
N ALA A 89 -8.72 14.15 -23.53
CA ALA A 89 -9.81 14.65 -22.69
C ALA A 89 -9.37 14.91 -21.24
N ALA A 90 -8.50 14.06 -20.68
CA ALA A 90 -7.90 14.25 -19.38
C ALA A 90 -6.99 15.49 -19.33
N THR A 91 -6.34 15.86 -20.44
CA THR A 91 -5.53 17.09 -20.48
C THR A 91 -6.41 18.33 -20.50
N GLU A 92 -7.49 18.28 -21.27
CA GLU A 92 -8.38 19.42 -21.55
C GLU A 92 -9.42 19.69 -20.45
N SER A 93 -9.85 18.66 -19.70
CA SER A 93 -10.95 18.80 -18.74
C SER A 93 -10.63 18.21 -17.37
N ALA A 94 -10.57 19.09 -16.36
CA ALA A 94 -10.42 18.69 -14.96
C ALA A 94 -11.60 17.84 -14.45
N GLN A 95 -12.80 18.07 -14.98
CA GLN A 95 -13.98 17.29 -14.61
C GLN A 95 -13.92 15.86 -15.16
N VAL A 96 -13.40 15.69 -16.39
CA VAL A 96 -13.14 14.34 -16.93
C VAL A 96 -12.08 13.63 -16.10
N ARG A 97 -10.99 14.32 -15.70
CA ARG A 97 -9.98 13.74 -14.80
C ARG A 97 -10.59 13.24 -13.50
N ALA A 98 -11.37 14.07 -12.81
CA ALA A 98 -12.00 13.69 -11.55
C ALA A 98 -12.94 12.47 -11.70
N ALA A 99 -13.67 12.39 -12.82
CA ALA A 99 -14.55 11.26 -13.10
C ALA A 99 -13.77 9.97 -13.38
N LEU A 100 -12.69 10.06 -14.17
CA LEU A 100 -11.80 8.93 -14.43
C LEU A 100 -11.12 8.44 -13.14
N ASP A 101 -10.64 9.35 -12.30
CA ASP A 101 -10.03 9.01 -11.01
C ASP A 101 -11.00 8.27 -10.10
N ALA A 102 -12.27 8.71 -10.05
CA ALA A 102 -13.32 8.04 -9.29
C ALA A 102 -13.52 6.59 -9.77
N VAL A 103 -13.66 6.40 -11.09
CA VAL A 103 -13.82 5.08 -11.70
C VAL A 103 -12.60 4.19 -11.44
N LEU A 104 -11.39 4.69 -11.69
CA LEU A 104 -10.15 3.95 -11.49
C LEU A 104 -9.97 3.52 -10.03
N SER A 105 -10.34 4.39 -9.09
CA SER A 105 -10.22 4.08 -7.68
C SER A 105 -11.29 3.11 -7.19
N GLU A 106 -12.54 3.26 -7.63
CA GLU A 106 -13.64 2.35 -7.26
C GLU A 106 -13.41 0.91 -7.75
N LEU A 107 -12.75 0.79 -8.89
CA LEU A 107 -12.39 -0.48 -9.49
C LEU A 107 -11.05 -1.05 -8.99
N ASP A 108 -10.35 -0.34 -8.09
CA ASP A 108 -9.00 -0.68 -7.61
C ASP A 108 -8.01 -0.97 -8.77
N VAL A 109 -8.17 -0.30 -9.92
CA VAL A 109 -7.46 -0.62 -11.17
C VAL A 109 -5.95 -0.55 -10.99
N VAL A 110 -5.46 0.43 -10.23
CA VAL A 110 -4.03 0.62 -9.97
C VAL A 110 -3.45 -0.56 -9.21
N ARG A 111 -4.13 -1.03 -8.16
CA ARG A 111 -3.65 -2.18 -7.35
C ARG A 111 -3.68 -3.47 -8.15
N GLU A 112 -4.75 -3.70 -8.90
CA GLU A 112 -4.88 -4.89 -9.77
C GLU A 112 -3.82 -4.87 -10.88
N ALA A 113 -3.51 -3.70 -11.45
CA ALA A 113 -2.44 -3.56 -12.44
C ALA A 113 -1.06 -3.87 -11.83
N GLN A 114 -0.75 -3.32 -10.65
CA GLN A 114 0.51 -3.61 -9.94
C GLN A 114 0.64 -5.09 -9.58
N ALA A 115 -0.45 -5.75 -9.18
CA ALA A 115 -0.46 -7.17 -8.86
C ALA A 115 -0.19 -8.04 -10.11
N ALA A 116 -0.73 -7.65 -11.27
CA ALA A 116 -0.53 -8.34 -12.53
C ALA A 116 0.88 -8.16 -13.13
N LEU A 117 1.56 -7.05 -12.81
CA LEU A 117 2.90 -6.75 -13.33
C LEU A 117 3.99 -7.62 -12.69
N ALA A 118 4.99 -7.96 -13.51
CA ALA A 118 6.25 -8.55 -13.07
C ALA A 118 6.99 -7.58 -12.13
N GLU A 119 7.73 -8.11 -11.16
CA GLU A 119 8.42 -7.31 -10.13
C GLU A 119 9.34 -6.25 -10.74
N ALA A 120 10.03 -6.57 -11.84
CA ALA A 120 10.91 -5.66 -12.58
C ALA A 120 10.20 -4.43 -13.18
N ASP A 121 8.89 -4.52 -13.48
CA ASP A 121 8.13 -3.43 -14.12
C ASP A 121 7.28 -2.63 -13.13
N ARG A 122 7.14 -3.08 -11.87
CA ARG A 122 6.30 -2.40 -10.86
C ARG A 122 6.83 -1.02 -10.50
N ALA A 123 8.14 -0.87 -10.36
CA ALA A 123 8.78 0.41 -10.06
C ALA A 123 8.57 1.41 -11.20
N TRP A 124 8.90 0.99 -12.43
CA TRP A 124 8.68 1.79 -13.65
C TRP A 124 7.20 2.23 -13.78
N PHE A 125 6.26 1.31 -13.55
CA PHE A 125 4.83 1.60 -13.64
C PHE A 125 4.42 2.66 -12.62
N ALA A 126 4.86 2.50 -11.37
CA ALA A 126 4.51 3.42 -10.30
C ALA A 126 5.09 4.81 -10.53
N GLU A 127 6.36 4.91 -10.93
CA GLU A 127 7.02 6.18 -11.26
C GLU A 127 6.37 6.87 -12.46
N THR A 128 6.11 6.12 -13.52
CA THR A 128 5.47 6.63 -14.75
C THR A 128 4.07 7.16 -14.43
N LEU A 129 3.25 6.40 -13.70
CA LEU A 129 1.90 6.83 -13.34
C LEU A 129 1.95 8.06 -12.42
N ARG A 130 2.89 8.13 -11.46
CA ARG A 130 3.06 9.31 -10.59
C ARG A 130 3.42 10.56 -11.39
N ALA A 131 4.35 10.44 -12.34
CA ALA A 131 4.77 11.54 -13.19
C ALA A 131 3.61 12.03 -14.09
N GLU A 132 2.83 11.10 -14.64
CA GLU A 132 1.64 11.44 -15.43
C GLU A 132 0.57 12.14 -14.60
N LEU A 133 0.24 11.62 -13.41
CA LEU A 133 -0.73 12.24 -12.50
C LEU A 133 -0.29 13.64 -12.07
N ALA A 134 0.98 13.82 -11.71
CA ALA A 134 1.53 15.13 -11.35
C ALA A 134 1.36 16.16 -12.48
N ARG A 135 1.58 15.77 -13.74
CA ARG A 135 1.37 16.64 -14.91
C ARG A 135 -0.11 16.98 -15.14
N LEU A 136 -1.02 16.07 -14.79
CA LEU A 136 -2.46 16.23 -14.94
C LEU A 136 -3.14 16.99 -13.79
N GLY A 137 -2.38 17.42 -12.77
CA GLY A 137 -2.89 18.15 -11.62
C GLY A 137 -3.01 17.34 -10.32
N GLY A 138 -2.50 16.11 -10.31
CA GLY A 138 -2.39 15.23 -9.15
C GLY A 138 -3.68 14.47 -8.83
N SER A 139 -3.53 13.26 -8.28
CA SER A 139 -4.66 12.48 -7.77
C SER A 139 -4.27 11.76 -6.47
N PRO A 140 -4.50 12.39 -5.29
CA PRO A 140 -4.05 11.83 -4.01
C PRO A 140 -4.61 10.43 -3.75
N ARG A 141 -5.82 10.14 -4.23
CA ARG A 141 -6.49 8.84 -4.05
C ARG A 141 -5.79 7.73 -4.85
N LEU A 142 -5.42 8.00 -6.10
CA LEU A 142 -4.67 7.03 -6.93
C LEU A 142 -3.21 6.93 -6.50
N GLU A 143 -2.58 8.05 -6.12
CA GLU A 143 -1.21 8.06 -5.60
C GLU A 143 -1.06 7.27 -4.30
N ALA A 144 -2.09 7.28 -3.44
CA ALA A 144 -2.13 6.44 -2.23
C ALA A 144 -2.28 4.94 -2.54
N GLN A 145 -2.81 4.58 -3.71
CA GLN A 145 -2.88 3.18 -4.17
C GLN A 145 -1.54 2.71 -4.77
N LEU A 146 -0.67 3.62 -5.19
CA LEU A 146 0.65 3.30 -5.73
C LEU A 146 1.63 2.97 -4.62
N ALA A 147 2.11 1.72 -4.59
CA ALA A 147 3.29 1.36 -3.83
C ALA A 147 4.46 2.33 -4.14
N ALA A 148 5.16 2.78 -3.09
CA ALA A 148 6.43 3.48 -3.25
C ALA A 148 7.54 2.46 -3.47
N PHE A 149 8.52 2.77 -4.30
CA PHE A 149 9.66 1.89 -4.57
C PHE A 149 10.97 2.66 -4.36
N ASP A 150 12.01 1.99 -3.86
CA ASP A 150 13.34 2.57 -3.76
C ASP A 150 14.10 2.44 -5.09
N GLN A 151 15.31 3.00 -5.17
CA GLN A 151 16.17 2.93 -6.36
C GLN A 151 16.58 1.51 -6.75
N ARG A 152 16.32 0.52 -5.90
CA ARG A 152 16.57 -0.91 -6.13
C ARG A 152 15.28 -1.67 -6.46
N GLY A 153 14.15 -0.97 -6.65
CA GLY A 153 12.85 -1.54 -6.98
C GLY A 153 12.16 -2.23 -5.80
N GLN A 154 12.61 -2.00 -4.56
CA GLN A 154 11.99 -2.59 -3.36
C GLN A 154 10.81 -1.74 -2.88
N VAL A 155 9.74 -2.37 -2.40
CA VAL A 155 8.57 -1.65 -1.85
C VAL A 155 8.98 -0.87 -0.60
N VAL A 156 8.74 0.44 -0.61
CA VAL A 156 8.99 1.36 0.49
C VAL A 156 7.68 1.63 1.24
N HIS A 157 7.76 1.62 2.56
CA HIS A 157 6.65 1.96 3.44
C HIS A 157 6.93 3.29 4.15
N GLY A 158 5.96 4.22 4.12
CA GLY A 158 6.02 5.50 4.82
C GLY A 158 6.47 6.70 3.98
N PRO A 159 6.45 7.92 4.54
CA PRO A 159 6.83 9.15 3.85
C PRO A 159 8.33 9.18 3.54
N GLN A 160 8.69 9.57 2.31
CA GLN A 160 10.07 9.75 1.88
C GLN A 160 10.42 11.22 1.67
N THR A 161 11.68 11.56 1.91
CA THR A 161 12.29 12.82 1.47
C THR A 161 13.30 12.50 0.37
N ASN A 162 13.02 12.92 -0.86
CA ASN A 162 13.96 12.82 -1.96
C ASN A 162 14.98 13.95 -1.85
N ILE A 163 16.27 13.62 -1.90
CA ILE A 163 17.36 14.59 -1.94
C ILE A 163 17.90 14.62 -3.36
N ALA A 164 17.72 15.75 -4.04
CA ALA A 164 18.23 15.95 -5.40
C ALA A 164 19.69 16.46 -5.35
N GLY A 165 20.55 15.95 -6.23
CA GLY A 165 21.94 16.39 -6.41
C GLY A 165 23.01 15.39 -5.95
N ASP A 166 24.28 15.74 -6.16
CA ASP A 166 25.43 14.96 -5.68
C ASP A 166 25.57 15.11 -4.17
N VAL A 167 25.40 14.00 -3.47
CA VAL A 167 25.53 13.97 -2.02
C VAL A 167 27.01 13.86 -1.65
N HIS A 168 27.60 14.98 -1.25
CA HIS A 168 28.94 15.03 -0.65
C HIS A 168 28.83 15.11 0.88
N GLY A 169 28.36 14.04 1.52
CA GLY A 169 28.29 13.94 2.99
C GLY A 169 27.31 12.89 3.53
N PRO A 170 27.34 12.60 4.85
CA PRO A 170 26.36 11.71 5.47
C PRO A 170 24.96 12.36 5.45
N ILE A 171 24.00 11.68 4.81
CA ILE A 171 22.58 12.10 4.69
C ILE A 171 21.82 11.95 6.02
N LEU A 172 22.45 11.32 6.99
CA LEU A 172 21.88 11.02 8.29
C LEU A 172 22.16 12.19 9.25
N SER A 173 21.22 13.12 9.38
CA SER A 173 21.25 14.11 10.46
C SER A 173 20.34 13.63 11.61
N GLY A 174 20.92 12.97 12.61
CA GLY A 174 20.22 12.58 13.84
C GLY A 174 20.79 11.32 14.51
N THR A 175 20.39 11.10 15.77
CA THR A 175 20.62 9.85 16.50
C THR A 175 19.41 8.93 16.35
N PHE A 176 19.59 7.76 15.73
CA PHE A 176 18.52 6.75 15.64
C PHE A 176 18.40 6.01 16.98
N GLN A 177 17.28 6.19 17.68
CA GLN A 177 16.96 5.37 18.84
C GLN A 177 15.98 4.25 18.45
N GLY A 178 16.47 3.23 17.75
CA GLY A 178 15.66 2.06 17.39
C GLY A 178 16.45 1.03 16.60
N PRO A 179 16.10 -0.27 16.67
CA PRO A 179 16.68 -1.26 15.77
C PRO A 179 16.20 -0.99 14.33
N VAL A 180 17.14 -0.80 13.41
CA VAL A 180 16.86 -0.80 11.97
C VAL A 180 16.70 -2.27 11.55
N VAL A 181 15.49 -2.65 11.16
CA VAL A 181 15.22 -4.00 10.65
C VAL A 181 15.55 -4.02 9.17
N VAL A 182 16.67 -4.66 8.82
CA VAL A 182 17.04 -4.94 7.43
C VAL A 182 16.55 -6.36 7.11
N GLY A 183 15.46 -6.47 6.35
CA GLY A 183 15.03 -7.72 5.73
C GLY A 183 13.92 -8.51 6.45
N GLY A 184 12.86 -8.77 5.68
CA GLY A 184 11.99 -9.96 5.66
C GLY A 184 11.69 -10.72 6.96
N GLY A 185 10.44 -10.63 7.40
CA GLY A 185 9.88 -11.53 8.41
C GLY A 185 8.46 -11.13 8.81
N VAL A 186 7.50 -11.23 7.88
CA VAL A 186 6.07 -11.11 8.21
C VAL A 186 5.54 -12.47 8.66
N ALA A 187 5.18 -12.56 9.93
CA ALA A 187 4.30 -13.61 10.43
C ALA A 187 3.42 -13.02 11.54
N GLY A 188 2.10 -13.12 11.36
CA GLY A 188 1.10 -12.87 12.38
C GLY A 188 0.30 -11.57 12.23
N LEU A 189 -0.64 -11.59 11.29
CA LEU A 189 -1.83 -10.74 11.30
C LEU A 189 -2.74 -11.22 12.46
N GLU A 190 -2.74 -10.53 13.59
CA GLU A 190 -3.86 -10.42 14.56
C GLU A 190 -3.43 -9.58 15.77
N ALA A 191 -3.68 -8.26 15.71
CA ALA A 191 -3.88 -7.37 16.86
C ALA A 191 -4.11 -5.94 16.31
N LEU A 192 -5.35 -5.65 15.96
CA LEU A 192 -5.81 -4.27 16.08
C LEU A 192 -5.70 -3.91 17.57
N ASP A 193 -5.12 -2.73 17.83
CA ASP A 193 -5.10 -2.06 19.13
C ASP A 193 -3.96 -2.44 20.11
N LEU A 194 -2.74 -2.01 19.78
CA LEU A 194 -1.86 -1.16 20.62
C LEU A 194 -0.43 -1.26 20.05
N ALA A 195 0.02 -0.23 19.34
CA ALA A 195 1.42 -0.14 18.95
C ALA A 195 2.29 -0.22 20.23
N PRO A 196 3.44 -0.93 20.22
CA PRO A 196 4.30 -1.00 21.39
C PRO A 196 4.72 0.42 21.78
N SER A 197 4.55 0.77 23.06
CA SER A 197 4.98 2.09 23.53
C SER A 197 6.50 2.24 23.34
N PRO A 198 7.02 3.47 23.26
CA PRO A 198 8.46 3.70 23.22
C PRO A 198 9.20 3.02 24.40
N GLU A 199 8.56 3.00 25.56
CA GLU A 199 9.05 2.34 26.78
C GLU A 199 9.09 0.82 26.64
N ALA A 200 8.01 0.19 26.13
CA ALA A 200 7.98 -1.23 25.82
C ALA A 200 9.08 -1.62 24.81
N SER A 201 9.25 -0.81 23.76
CA SER A 201 10.28 -1.04 22.73
C SER A 201 11.71 -0.92 23.30
N ARG A 202 11.93 -0.06 24.30
CA ARG A 202 13.20 0.06 25.03
C ARG A 202 13.42 -1.14 25.93
N LEU A 203 12.42 -1.56 26.70
CA LEU A 203 12.51 -2.70 27.62
C LEU A 203 12.76 -4.01 26.88
N HIS A 204 12.05 -4.28 25.78
CA HIS A 204 12.30 -5.45 24.93
C HIS A 204 13.76 -5.53 24.46
N ARG A 205 14.32 -4.40 24.05
CA ARG A 205 15.72 -4.31 23.60
C ARG A 205 16.69 -4.66 24.73
N ILE A 206 16.45 -4.15 25.93
CA ILE A 206 17.26 -4.41 27.11
C ILE A 206 17.20 -5.90 27.47
N LEU A 207 16.00 -6.49 27.53
CA LEU A 207 15.81 -7.91 27.82
C LEU A 207 16.55 -8.79 26.80
N ARG A 208 16.47 -8.46 25.51
CA ARG A 208 17.15 -9.23 24.45
C ARG A 208 18.67 -9.14 24.52
N THR A 209 19.25 -8.00 24.91
CA THR A 209 20.69 -7.78 24.83
C THR A 209 21.43 -8.04 26.13
N ARG A 210 20.74 -7.99 27.27
CA ARG A 210 21.37 -8.05 28.59
C ARG A 210 20.98 -9.28 29.42
N LEU A 211 19.90 -9.97 29.06
CA LEU A 211 19.49 -11.21 29.71
C LEU A 211 19.78 -12.40 28.80
N ASN A 212 20.10 -13.53 29.43
CA ASN A 212 20.12 -14.83 28.80
C ASN A 212 18.77 -15.58 29.02
N LEU A 213 18.64 -16.79 28.46
CA LEU A 213 17.40 -17.55 28.51
C LEU A 213 17.01 -18.00 29.93
N GLU A 214 17.98 -18.30 30.78
CA GLU A 214 17.73 -18.72 32.16
C GLU A 214 17.27 -17.55 33.02
N GLU A 215 17.97 -16.41 32.94
CA GLU A 215 17.57 -15.17 33.61
C GLU A 215 16.17 -14.72 33.19
N PHE A 216 15.82 -14.87 31.90
CA PHE A 216 14.50 -14.55 31.41
C PHE A 216 13.41 -15.49 31.92
N ARG A 217 13.71 -16.77 32.13
CA ARG A 217 12.77 -17.72 32.76
C ARG A 217 12.54 -17.35 34.22
N THR A 218 13.59 -16.99 34.95
CA THR A 218 13.50 -16.48 36.33
C THR A 218 12.64 -15.22 36.40
N LEU A 219 12.87 -14.26 35.50
CA LEU A 219 12.03 -13.07 35.37
C LEU A 219 10.55 -13.41 35.15
N CYS A 220 10.25 -14.36 34.24
CA CYS A 220 8.88 -14.77 33.98
C CYS A 220 8.24 -15.38 35.24
N PHE A 221 9.00 -16.19 35.97
CA PHE A 221 8.56 -16.78 37.23
C PHE A 221 8.25 -15.72 38.30
N ASP A 222 9.15 -14.77 38.51
CA ASP A 222 8.99 -13.71 39.52
C ASP A 222 7.83 -12.76 39.20
N LEU A 223 7.58 -12.51 37.92
CA LEU A 223 6.44 -11.73 37.45
C LEU A 223 5.12 -12.53 37.41
N GLY A 224 5.13 -13.81 37.79
CA GLY A 224 3.95 -14.68 37.75
C GLY A 224 3.43 -14.96 36.34
N VAL A 225 4.29 -14.89 35.32
CA VAL A 225 3.96 -15.14 33.92
C VAL A 225 4.50 -16.50 33.51
N ASN A 226 3.62 -17.36 32.99
CA ASN A 226 4.04 -18.67 32.50
C ASN A 226 4.84 -18.53 31.19
N TYR A 227 6.14 -18.86 31.25
CA TYR A 227 7.08 -18.80 30.12
C TYR A 227 6.63 -19.63 28.91
N ASP A 228 5.98 -20.78 29.13
CA ASP A 228 5.52 -21.66 28.06
C ASP A 228 4.29 -21.10 27.32
N ASN A 229 3.52 -20.25 28.00
CA ASN A 229 2.36 -19.56 27.41
C ASN A 229 2.76 -18.32 26.59
N LEU A 230 4.02 -17.88 26.65
CA LEU A 230 4.51 -16.77 25.83
C LEU A 230 4.75 -17.24 24.39
N GLY A 231 4.06 -16.61 23.45
CA GLY A 231 4.26 -16.85 22.01
C GLY A 231 5.63 -16.42 21.51
N GLY A 232 5.99 -16.89 20.31
CA GLY A 232 7.27 -16.60 19.66
C GLY A 232 8.41 -17.56 20.05
N GLU A 233 9.36 -17.72 19.13
CA GLU A 233 10.49 -18.62 19.32
C GLU A 233 11.72 -17.89 19.88
N GLY A 234 12.43 -18.58 20.77
CA GLY A 234 13.63 -18.07 21.43
C GLY A 234 13.39 -16.89 22.37
N LEU A 235 14.48 -16.39 22.95
CA LEU A 235 14.46 -15.29 23.91
C LEU A 235 13.83 -14.01 23.32
N SER A 236 14.20 -13.66 22.09
CA SER A 236 13.75 -12.42 21.46
C SER A 236 12.23 -12.40 21.21
N GLY A 237 11.68 -13.52 20.73
CA GLY A 237 10.24 -13.67 20.50
C GLY A 237 9.45 -13.65 21.80
N LYS A 238 9.89 -14.41 22.80
CA LYS A 238 9.23 -14.48 24.11
C LYS A 238 9.34 -13.19 24.90
N ALA A 239 10.48 -12.50 24.86
CA ALA A 239 10.63 -11.18 25.48
C ALA A 239 9.70 -10.15 24.87
N ARG A 240 9.46 -10.21 23.54
CA ARG A 240 8.51 -9.32 22.88
C ARG A 240 7.09 -9.56 23.41
N GLN A 241 6.68 -10.82 23.51
CA GLN A 241 5.35 -11.16 24.01
C GLN A 241 5.17 -10.81 25.49
N LEU A 242 6.19 -11.02 26.33
CA LEU A 242 6.16 -10.62 27.74
C LEU A 242 5.92 -9.11 27.87
N VAL A 243 6.68 -8.31 27.13
CA VAL A 243 6.58 -6.85 27.18
C VAL A 243 5.22 -6.35 26.68
N LEU A 244 4.69 -6.93 25.60
CA LEU A 244 3.36 -6.59 25.08
C LEU A 244 2.25 -6.99 26.05
N LEU A 245 2.38 -8.16 26.69
CA LEU A 245 1.44 -8.61 27.72
C LEU A 245 1.41 -7.66 28.92
N LEU A 246 2.59 -7.22 29.38
CA LEU A 246 2.72 -6.28 30.49
C LEU A 246 2.24 -4.87 30.11
N GLN A 247 2.48 -4.42 28.88
CA GLN A 247 1.93 -3.16 28.36
C GLN A 247 0.40 -3.19 28.34
N LYS A 248 -0.19 -4.29 27.88
CA LYS A 248 -1.66 -4.46 27.86
C LYS A 248 -2.28 -4.47 29.27
N ARG A 249 -1.48 -4.78 30.29
CA ARG A 249 -1.88 -4.84 31.70
C ARG A 249 -1.44 -3.62 32.51
N ASP A 250 -0.88 -2.59 31.86
CA ASP A 250 -0.26 -1.42 32.52
C ASP A 250 0.76 -1.79 33.62
N ALA A 251 1.43 -2.93 33.44
CA ALA A 251 2.32 -3.57 34.42
C ALA A 251 3.82 -3.43 34.07
N LEU A 252 4.16 -2.56 33.11
CA LEU A 252 5.56 -2.25 32.75
C LEU A 252 6.42 -1.77 33.93
N PRO A 253 5.91 -1.00 34.91
CA PRO A 253 6.70 -0.57 36.06
C PRO A 253 7.23 -1.74 36.91
N LEU A 254 6.52 -2.87 36.99
CA LEU A 254 6.97 -4.05 37.74
C LEU A 254 8.20 -4.69 37.11
N LEU A 255 8.27 -4.70 35.77
CA LEU A 255 9.44 -5.16 35.03
C LEU A 255 10.66 -4.25 35.26
N ILE A 256 10.44 -2.94 35.31
CA ILE A 256 11.50 -1.95 35.58
C ILE A 256 12.05 -2.14 36.99
N GLU A 257 11.16 -2.33 37.97
CA GLU A 257 11.56 -2.52 39.36
C GLU A 257 12.34 -3.82 39.55
N TRP A 258 11.91 -4.92 38.92
CA TRP A 258 12.67 -6.16 38.92
C TRP A 258 14.07 -5.97 38.31
N LEU A 259 14.17 -5.30 37.15
CA LEU A 259 15.47 -5.04 36.51
C LEU A 259 16.38 -4.19 37.40
N ARG A 260 15.84 -3.23 38.14
CA ARG A 260 16.60 -2.39 39.08
C ARG A 260 17.13 -3.20 40.27
N GLN A 261 16.35 -4.16 40.76
CA GLN A 261 16.69 -4.97 41.93
C GLN A 261 17.69 -6.08 41.59
N GLU A 262 17.40 -6.87 40.56
CA GLU A 262 18.18 -8.06 40.22
C GLU A 262 19.38 -7.74 39.32
N ARG A 263 19.32 -6.64 38.55
CA ARG A 263 20.36 -6.24 37.60
C ARG A 263 20.63 -4.73 37.64
N PRO A 264 21.15 -4.19 38.76
CA PRO A 264 21.47 -2.76 38.89
C PRO A 264 22.56 -2.29 37.90
N ASP A 265 23.27 -3.21 37.25
CA ASP A 265 24.23 -2.94 36.16
C ASP A 265 23.55 -2.49 34.85
N ILE A 266 22.25 -2.76 34.71
CA ILE A 266 21.44 -2.37 33.57
C ILE A 266 20.77 -1.04 33.91
N GLY A 267 21.27 0.07 33.34
CA GLY A 267 20.65 1.39 33.50
C GLY A 267 19.28 1.48 32.83
N VAL A 268 18.21 1.17 33.57
CA VAL A 268 16.80 1.23 33.15
C VAL A 268 16.16 2.54 33.57
#